data_AF-A0A0C2X6F0-F1
#
_entry.id   AF-A0A0C2X6F0-F1
#
_cell.length_a   1.000
_cell.length_b   1.000
_cell.length_c   1.000
_cell.angle_alpha   90.00
_cell.angle_beta   90.00
_cell.angle_gamma   90.00
#
_symmetry.space_group_name_H-M   'P 1'
#
loop_
_entity.id
_entity.type
_entity.pdbx_description
1 polymer ?
#
loop_
_entity_poly.entity_id
_entity_poly.type
_entity_poly.pdbx_seq_one_letter_code
_entity_poly.pdbx_strand_id
1 'polypeptide(L)'
;MRFTIVFLLSSLLVPALASEPNRYGNLARYKGPDGDRYGVVLGSKPDKEGNHYLAPLVPPPAQRQKFTTFPAYKDQVVKAHGADISHTRYTKPAMANDVNNHHRQSPPSLLHAKGAAKGSPTYNAAETLANFHKSGQHSGGRWPGSRRRR
;
A
#
# COMPACT_ATOMS: atom_id res chain seq x y z
N MET A 1 -1.14 -18.29 -60.48
CA MET A 1 -0.45 -17.20 -59.75
C MET A 1 -1.38 -16.81 -58.60
N ARG A 2 -1.08 -17.23 -57.35
CA ARG A 2 -0.66 -16.35 -56.22
C ARG A 2 -1.53 -15.08 -56.17
N PHE A 3 -2.32 -14.83 -55.13
CA PHE A 3 -1.84 -14.22 -53.88
C PHE A 3 -2.71 -14.56 -52.66
N THR A 4 -2.05 -15.11 -51.64
CA THR A 4 -2.46 -15.14 -50.23
C THR A 4 -1.63 -14.06 -49.54
N ILE A 5 -2.22 -12.94 -49.10
CA ILE A 5 -1.53 -11.83 -48.40
C ILE A 5 -2.55 -11.25 -47.39
N VAL A 6 -2.44 -11.55 -46.07
CA VAL A 6 -1.78 -10.74 -44.99
C VAL A 6 -2.75 -9.67 -44.45
N PHE A 7 -3.01 -9.40 -43.17
CA PHE A 7 -2.45 -9.70 -41.84
C PHE A 7 -3.61 -9.41 -40.84
N LEU A 8 -3.92 -10.27 -39.86
CA LEU A 8 -3.45 -10.12 -38.47
C LEU A 8 -3.40 -8.66 -37.94
N LEU A 9 -4.54 -7.98 -37.87
CA LEU A 9 -4.69 -6.71 -37.15
C LEU A 9 -5.62 -6.81 -35.93
N SER A 10 -6.04 -8.02 -35.53
CA SER A 10 -7.03 -8.23 -34.46
C SER A 10 -6.42 -8.56 -33.09
N SER A 11 -5.09 -8.47 -32.90
CA SER A 11 -4.41 -9.08 -31.75
C SER A 11 -3.67 -8.11 -30.82
N LEU A 12 -4.11 -6.86 -30.68
CA LEU A 12 -3.58 -5.94 -29.67
C LEU A 12 -4.68 -5.15 -28.94
N LEU A 13 -5.80 -5.80 -28.60
CA LEU A 13 -6.59 -5.35 -27.46
C LEU A 13 -5.90 -5.87 -26.19
N VAL A 14 -4.84 -5.17 -25.76
CA VAL A 14 -4.39 -5.29 -24.37
C VAL A 14 -5.56 -4.77 -23.53
N PRO A 15 -6.13 -5.56 -22.60
CA PRO A 15 -7.04 -4.99 -21.64
C PRO A 15 -6.22 -4.03 -20.79
N ALA A 16 -6.32 -2.74 -21.09
CA ALA A 16 -6.02 -1.70 -20.13
C ALA A 16 -7.06 -1.86 -19.01
N LEU A 17 -6.81 -2.83 -18.11
CA LEU A 17 -7.37 -2.88 -16.78
C LEU A 17 -6.90 -1.59 -16.12
N ALA A 18 -7.65 -0.52 -16.39
CA ALA A 18 -7.46 0.78 -15.82
C ALA A 18 -7.55 0.60 -14.31
N SER A 19 -6.40 0.50 -13.65
CA SER A 19 -6.29 0.87 -12.25
C SER A 19 -6.88 2.27 -12.19
N GLU A 20 -8.04 2.42 -11.55
CA GLU A 20 -8.67 3.73 -11.42
C GLU A 20 -7.61 4.74 -10.98
N PRO A 21 -7.46 5.88 -11.69
CA PRO A 21 -6.39 6.82 -11.40
C PRO A 21 -6.47 7.18 -9.92
N ASN A 22 -5.33 7.13 -9.24
CA ASN A 22 -5.25 7.39 -7.80
C ASN A 22 -5.76 8.78 -7.49
N ARG A 23 -7.03 8.84 -7.07
CA ARG A 23 -7.68 10.12 -6.83
C ARG A 23 -7.29 10.61 -5.46
N TYR A 24 -7.00 11.90 -5.42
CA TYR A 24 -6.86 12.65 -4.19
C TYR A 24 -8.00 12.33 -3.21
N GLY A 25 -7.66 12.04 -1.96
CA GLY A 25 -8.63 11.67 -0.93
C GLY A 25 -9.05 10.21 -0.94
N ASN A 26 -8.66 9.38 -1.90
CA ASN A 26 -8.98 7.94 -1.86
C ASN A 26 -8.26 7.26 -0.70
N LEU A 27 -8.95 6.33 -0.05
CA LEU A 27 -8.31 5.41 0.87
C LEU A 27 -7.67 4.26 0.10
N ALA A 28 -6.39 4.02 0.35
CA ALA A 28 -5.63 2.94 -0.25
C ALA A 28 -4.94 2.11 0.83
N ARG A 29 -4.76 0.83 0.55
CA ARG A 29 -3.95 -0.09 1.35
C ARG A 29 -2.52 -0.09 0.79
N TYR A 30 -1.54 -0.08 1.68
CA TYR A 30 -0.11 -0.15 1.36
C TYR A 30 0.61 -1.11 2.34
N LYS A 31 1.81 -1.56 2.00
CA LYS A 31 2.63 -2.39 2.90
C LYS A 31 3.49 -1.52 3.82
N GLY A 32 3.15 -1.46 5.11
CA GLY A 32 3.96 -0.83 6.15
C GLY A 32 4.95 -1.81 6.82
N PRO A 33 5.71 -1.35 7.82
CA PRO A 33 6.68 -2.17 8.55
C PRO A 33 6.07 -3.41 9.21
N ASP A 34 4.91 -3.24 9.85
CA ASP A 34 4.22 -4.31 10.60
C ASP A 34 3.15 -5.02 9.77
N GLY A 35 3.21 -4.88 8.44
CA GLY A 35 2.22 -5.45 7.52
C GLY A 35 1.32 -4.42 6.87
N ASP A 36 0.13 -4.86 6.47
CA ASP A 36 -0.77 -4.06 5.65
C ASP A 36 -1.38 -2.92 6.46
N ARG A 37 -1.28 -1.70 5.94
CA ARG A 37 -1.82 -0.48 6.54
C ARG A 37 -2.71 0.25 5.54
N TYR A 38 -3.47 1.22 6.03
CA TYR A 38 -4.31 2.09 5.20
C TYR A 38 -3.82 3.52 5.29
N GLY A 39 -3.99 4.27 4.21
CA GLY A 39 -3.71 5.69 4.17
C GLY A 39 -4.62 6.42 3.19
N VAL A 40 -4.68 7.73 3.32
CA VAL A 40 -5.40 8.61 2.39
C VAL A 40 -4.42 9.21 1.38
N VAL A 41 -4.76 9.14 0.09
CA VAL A 41 -3.95 9.67 -1.01
C VAL A 41 -3.95 11.20 -0.97
N LEU A 42 -2.76 11.82 -0.94
CA LEU A 42 -2.58 13.26 -0.78
C LEU A 42 -2.42 14.04 -2.09
N GLY A 43 -2.34 13.36 -3.23
CA GLY A 43 -2.17 13.98 -4.55
C GLY A 43 -2.92 13.23 -5.65
N SER A 44 -3.33 13.94 -6.71
CA SER A 44 -4.03 13.35 -7.86
C SER A 44 -3.09 12.70 -8.88
N LYS A 45 -1.79 12.97 -8.79
CA LYS A 45 -0.77 12.47 -9.71
C LYS A 45 0.37 11.82 -8.93
N PRO A 46 0.97 10.74 -9.44
CA PRO A 46 2.21 10.22 -8.88
C PRO A 46 3.36 11.21 -9.09
N ASP A 47 4.43 11.01 -8.33
CA ASP A 47 5.71 11.63 -8.63
C ASP A 47 6.37 11.03 -9.88
N LYS A 48 7.57 11.53 -10.20
CA LYS A 48 8.36 11.13 -11.38
C LYS A 48 8.74 9.64 -11.39
N GLU A 49 8.68 8.98 -10.23
CA GLU A 49 9.03 7.58 -10.04
C GLU A 49 7.77 6.70 -9.94
N GLY A 50 6.58 7.25 -10.23
CA GLY A 50 5.33 6.50 -10.16
C GLY A 50 4.79 6.32 -8.74
N ASN A 51 5.34 7.04 -7.76
CA ASN A 51 4.92 6.91 -6.38
C ASN A 51 3.82 7.90 -6.00
N HIS A 52 2.92 7.43 -5.16
CA HIS A 52 1.88 8.22 -4.52
C HIS A 52 2.24 8.50 -3.08
N TYR A 53 1.83 9.69 -2.62
CA TYR A 53 1.96 10.12 -1.23
C TYR A 53 0.67 9.79 -0.49
N LEU A 54 0.81 9.06 0.61
CA LEU A 54 -0.28 8.58 1.46
C LEU A 54 -0.09 9.10 2.87
N ALA A 55 -1.10 9.71 3.48
CA ALA A 55 -1.11 9.95 4.92
C ALA A 55 -1.61 8.69 5.64
N PRO A 56 -0.81 8.04 6.49
CA PRO A 56 -1.23 6.83 7.20
C PRO A 56 -2.45 7.07 8.08
N LEU A 57 -3.39 6.13 8.09
CA LEU A 57 -4.47 6.15 9.07
C LEU A 57 -3.95 5.73 10.44
N VAL A 58 -4.46 6.39 11.47
CA VAL A 58 -4.24 6.00 12.86
C VAL A 58 -5.00 4.70 13.11
N PRO A 59 -4.34 3.64 13.61
CA PRO A 59 -5.02 2.42 14.00
C PRO A 59 -6.09 2.73 15.04
N PRO A 60 -7.29 2.15 14.95
CA PRO A 60 -8.28 2.33 16.01
C PRO A 60 -7.70 1.81 17.35
N PRO A 61 -7.94 2.49 18.47
CA PRO A 61 -7.57 1.95 19.77
C PRO A 61 -8.24 0.58 19.97
N ALA A 62 -7.53 -0.35 20.61
CA ALA A 62 -7.96 -1.75 20.79
C ALA A 62 -9.37 -1.88 21.43
N GLN A 63 -9.84 -0.83 22.11
CA GLN A 63 -11.18 -0.72 22.68
C GLN A 63 -12.15 -0.03 21.71
N ARG A 64 -12.75 -0.82 20.81
CA ARG A 64 -14.10 -0.67 20.23
C ARG A 64 -14.64 0.75 20.01
N GLN A 65 -13.88 1.68 19.42
CA GLN A 65 -14.50 2.88 18.87
C GLN A 65 -15.21 2.55 17.56
N LYS A 66 -16.46 3.00 17.43
CA LYS A 66 -17.25 2.89 16.20
C LYS A 66 -16.41 3.44 15.04
N PHE A 67 -16.20 2.61 14.01
CA PHE A 67 -15.37 2.79 12.80
C PHE A 67 -15.75 4.00 11.89
N THR A 68 -16.38 5.02 12.44
CA THR A 68 -16.95 6.15 11.70
C THR A 68 -15.91 7.22 11.38
N THR A 69 -14.83 7.32 12.18
CA THR A 69 -13.78 8.33 12.01
C THR A 69 -12.41 7.68 12.19
N PHE A 70 -11.73 7.37 11.10
CA PHE A 70 -10.31 7.01 11.15
C PHE A 70 -9.50 8.28 10.95
N PRO A 71 -8.86 8.86 11.98
CA PRO A 71 -7.97 9.98 11.76
C PRO A 71 -6.75 9.54 10.96
N ALA A 72 -6.09 10.47 10.28
CA ALA A 72 -4.80 10.25 9.65
C ALA A 72 -3.70 10.94 10.47
N TYR A 73 -2.50 10.35 10.47
CA TYR A 73 -1.30 11.03 10.92
C TYR A 73 -1.05 12.23 10.00
N LYS A 74 -0.93 13.42 10.59
CA LYS A 74 -0.70 14.69 9.86
C LYS A 74 0.79 15.00 9.71
N ASP A 75 1.63 14.32 10.45
CA ASP A 75 3.08 14.50 10.54
C ASP A 75 3.84 13.47 9.70
N GLN A 76 3.13 12.53 9.06
CA GLN A 76 3.72 11.41 8.34
C GLN A 76 3.15 11.28 6.94
N VAL A 77 4.04 11.01 5.99
CA VAL A 77 3.68 10.66 4.62
C VAL A 77 4.42 9.39 4.23
N VAL A 78 3.70 8.42 3.68
CA VAL A 78 4.26 7.22 3.08
C VAL A 78 4.25 7.37 1.56
N LYS A 79 5.42 7.16 0.97
CA LYS A 79 5.62 7.06 -0.48
C LYS A 79 5.47 5.58 -0.89
N ALA A 80 4.57 5.30 -1.83
CA ALA A 80 4.29 3.96 -2.32
C ALA A 80 4.06 3.95 -3.83
N HIS A 81 4.61 2.98 -4.54
CA HIS A 81 4.41 2.85 -5.98
C HIS A 81 2.95 2.51 -6.30
N GLY A 82 2.40 3.09 -7.38
CA GLY A 82 0.99 2.89 -7.75
C GLY A 82 0.60 1.43 -7.98
N ALA A 83 1.52 0.60 -8.46
CA ALA A 83 1.27 -0.83 -8.67
C ALA A 83 1.29 -1.67 -7.38
N ASP A 84 1.83 -1.13 -6.27
CA ASP A 84 1.99 -1.82 -4.99
C ASP A 84 0.88 -1.48 -3.99
N ILE A 85 -0.02 -0.56 -4.36
CA ILE A 85 -1.15 -0.16 -3.53
C ILE A 85 -2.44 -0.80 -4.01
N SER A 86 -3.36 -1.03 -3.08
CA SER A 86 -4.69 -1.54 -3.38
C SER A 86 -5.73 -0.49 -3.02
N HIS A 87 -6.57 -0.10 -3.98
CA HIS A 87 -7.58 0.92 -3.77
C HIS A 87 -8.80 0.38 -3.06
N THR A 88 -9.35 1.20 -2.18
CA THR A 88 -10.68 0.97 -1.63
C THR A 88 -11.68 1.88 -2.32
N ARG A 89 -12.96 1.53 -2.25
CA ARG A 89 -14.08 2.36 -2.72
C ARG A 89 -14.36 3.61 -1.87
N TYR A 90 -13.61 3.81 -0.78
CA TYR A 90 -13.88 4.87 0.18
C TYR A 90 -13.03 6.11 -0.10
N THR A 91 -13.65 7.28 0.02
CA THR A 91 -13.00 8.57 -0.19
C THR A 91 -13.15 9.46 1.03
N LYS A 92 -12.11 10.24 1.31
CA LYS A 92 -11.99 11.20 2.42
C LYS A 92 -11.24 12.46 1.95
N PRO A 93 -11.74 13.19 0.93
CA PRO A 93 -11.05 14.38 0.40
C PRO A 93 -10.85 15.47 1.47
N ALA A 94 -11.80 15.65 2.39
CA ALA A 94 -11.65 16.60 3.50
C ALA A 94 -10.45 16.26 4.40
N MET A 95 -10.18 14.97 4.65
CA MET A 95 -9.03 14.52 5.43
C MET A 95 -7.71 14.77 4.70
N ALA A 96 -7.67 14.46 3.40
CA ALA A 96 -6.48 14.77 2.60
C ALA A 96 -6.20 16.27 2.56
N ASN A 97 -7.24 17.12 2.60
CA ASN A 97 -7.09 18.58 2.58
C ASN A 97 -6.58 19.09 3.92
N ASP A 98 -7.14 18.59 5.02
CA ASP A 98 -6.68 18.89 6.37
C ASP A 98 -5.20 18.51 6.57
N VAL A 99 -4.80 17.31 6.10
CA VAL A 99 -3.40 16.88 6.13
C VAL A 99 -2.51 17.78 5.25
N ASN A 100 -2.89 18.04 3.99
CA ASN A 100 -2.09 18.91 3.12
C ASN A 100 -1.97 20.34 3.65
N ASN A 101 -3.01 20.88 4.28
CA ASN A 101 -2.97 22.20 4.91
C ASN A 101 -2.00 22.21 6.09
N HIS A 102 -1.99 21.15 6.90
CA HIS A 102 -1.01 21.00 7.98
C HIS A 102 0.43 20.97 7.44
N HIS A 103 0.68 20.21 6.36
CA HIS A 103 2.00 20.11 5.75
C HIS A 103 2.58 21.44 5.25
N ARG A 104 1.74 22.44 4.96
CA ARG A 104 2.20 23.79 4.55
C ARG A 104 2.90 24.52 5.69
N GLN A 105 2.54 24.21 6.94
CA GLN A 105 3.09 24.85 8.13
C GLN A 105 4.14 23.96 8.81
N SER A 106 3.95 22.64 8.73
CA SER A 106 4.80 21.64 9.36
C SER A 106 5.13 20.53 8.37
N PRO A 107 6.32 20.55 7.74
CA PRO A 107 6.72 19.52 6.80
C PRO A 107 6.66 18.11 7.43
N PRO A 108 6.10 17.11 6.73
CA PRO A 108 5.97 15.76 7.28
C PRO A 108 7.28 14.96 7.21
N SER A 109 7.35 13.94 8.05
CA SER A 109 8.33 12.86 7.93
C SER A 109 7.95 11.95 6.76
N LEU A 110 8.92 11.69 5.87
CA LEU A 110 8.72 10.82 4.72
C LEU A 110 9.15 9.37 5.02
N LEU A 111 8.23 8.45 4.80
CA LEU A 111 8.40 7.01 4.93
C LEU A 111 8.22 6.35 3.56
N HIS A 112 8.65 5.09 3.43
CA HIS A 112 8.48 4.30 2.21
C HIS A 112 7.71 3.01 2.51
N ALA A 113 6.82 2.63 1.59
CA ALA A 113 6.19 1.32 1.63
C ALA A 113 7.25 0.21 1.47
N LYS A 114 6.99 -0.95 2.07
CA LYS A 114 7.90 -2.10 2.11
C LYS A 114 7.63 -3.15 1.02
N GLY A 115 6.70 -2.86 0.10
CA GLY A 115 6.36 -3.72 -1.03
C GLY A 115 4.88 -3.71 -1.37
N ALA A 116 4.45 -4.72 -2.11
CA ALA A 116 3.08 -4.89 -2.58
C ALA A 116 2.10 -5.18 -1.44
N ALA A 117 1.04 -4.39 -1.36
CA ALA A 117 -0.06 -4.60 -0.43
C ALA A 117 -1.03 -5.67 -0.95
N LYS A 118 -1.71 -6.39 -0.05
CA LYS A 118 -2.72 -7.36 -0.45
C LYS A 118 -3.81 -6.73 -1.31
N GLY A 119 -4.01 -7.29 -2.50
CA GLY A 119 -4.98 -6.83 -3.49
C GLY A 119 -4.45 -5.76 -4.46
N SER A 120 -3.14 -5.48 -4.43
CA SER A 120 -2.47 -4.70 -5.48
C SER A 120 -2.12 -5.57 -6.69
N PRO A 121 -1.94 -4.98 -7.89
CA PRO A 121 -1.53 -5.71 -9.10
C PRO A 121 -0.26 -6.55 -8.95
N THR A 122 0.70 -6.10 -8.13
CA THR A 122 2.00 -6.78 -7.93
C THR A 122 2.00 -7.73 -6.73
N TYR A 123 0.87 -7.91 -6.05
CA TYR A 123 0.82 -8.74 -4.85
C TYR A 123 1.00 -10.24 -5.15
N ASN A 124 2.08 -10.81 -4.62
CA ASN A 124 2.32 -12.25 -4.63
C ASN A 124 2.22 -12.85 -3.21
N ALA A 125 1.17 -13.66 -2.99
CA ALA A 125 0.94 -14.31 -1.70
C ALA A 125 2.03 -15.34 -1.34
N ALA A 126 2.54 -16.07 -2.34
CA ALA A 126 3.56 -17.10 -2.12
C ALA A 126 4.91 -16.48 -1.69
N GLU A 127 5.29 -15.36 -2.32
CA GLU A 127 6.48 -14.60 -1.96
C GLU A 127 6.38 -14.00 -0.55
N THR A 128 5.20 -13.47 -0.19
CA THR A 128 4.95 -12.94 1.15
C THR A 128 5.11 -14.00 2.24
N LEU A 129 4.60 -15.23 2.00
CA LEU A 129 4.76 -16.36 2.92
C LEU A 129 6.21 -16.87 2.99
N ALA A 130 6.90 -16.95 1.85
CA ALA A 130 8.29 -17.36 1.80
C ALA A 130 9.21 -16.41 2.60
N ASN A 131 8.95 -15.10 2.52
CA ASN A 131 9.69 -14.09 3.28
C ASN A 131 9.40 -14.18 4.79
N PHE A 132 8.18 -14.53 5.19
CA PHE A 132 7.85 -14.80 6.59
C PHE A 132 8.66 -15.98 7.15
N HIS A 133 8.75 -17.07 6.41
CA HIS A 133 9.53 -18.25 6.81
C HIS A 133 11.04 -17.97 6.91
N LYS A 134 11.60 -17.16 6.00
CA LYS A 134 13.01 -16.73 6.08
C LYS A 134 13.30 -15.84 7.29
N SER A 135 12.37 -14.94 7.65
CA SER A 135 12.54 -14.07 8.83
C SER A 135 12.47 -14.83 10.17
N GLY A 136 11.71 -15.93 10.24
CA GLY A 136 11.62 -16.78 11.42
C GLY A 136 12.82 -17.70 11.65
N GLN A 137 13.67 -17.93 10.64
CA GLN A 137 14.87 -18.76 10.77
C GLN A 137 16.05 -18.07 11.47
N HIS A 138 16.03 -16.73 11.61
CA HIS A 138 17.07 -16.01 12.36
C HIS A 138 16.79 -15.86 13.86
N SER A 139 15.56 -16.16 14.32
CA SER A 139 15.19 -16.18 15.73
C SER A 139 15.35 -17.56 16.38
N GLY A 140 16.45 -18.25 16.07
CA GLY A 140 16.94 -19.42 16.80
C GLY A 140 17.54 -19.02 18.15
N GLY A 141 16.80 -18.24 18.94
CA GLY A 141 17.13 -17.93 20.33
C GLY A 141 16.99 -19.20 21.16
N ARG A 142 18.12 -19.86 21.39
CA ARG A 142 18.36 -20.93 22.36
C ARG A 142 17.47 -20.77 23.60
N TRP A 143 16.41 -21.57 23.70
CA TRP A 143 15.63 -21.71 24.92
C TRP A 143 16.57 -22.18 26.05
N PRO A 144 16.72 -21.45 27.17
CA PRO A 144 17.52 -21.92 28.28
C PRO A 144 16.79 -23.06 29.00
N GLY A 145 17.30 -24.26 28.76
CA GLY A 145 17.21 -25.49 29.54
C GLY A 145 16.14 -25.61 30.63
N SER A 146 15.17 -26.47 30.37
CA SER A 146 14.42 -27.20 31.40
C SER A 146 15.38 -28.04 32.25
N ARG A 147 15.82 -27.53 33.41
CA ARG A 147 16.41 -28.35 34.46
C ARG A 147 15.29 -29.18 35.12
N ARG A 148 15.20 -30.46 34.73
CA ARG A 148 14.59 -31.51 35.56
C ARG A 148 15.32 -31.53 36.91
N ARG A 149 14.64 -31.18 37.99
CA ARG A 149 15.04 -31.60 39.33
C ARG A 149 14.37 -32.95 39.61
N ARG A 150 15.18 -33.91 40.02
CA ARG A 150 14.76 -35.11 40.75
C ARG A 150 14.34 -34.71 42.15
#